data_AF-A0A948Z7Q4-F1
#
_entry.id   AF-A0A948Z7Q4-F1
#
_cell.length_a   1.000
_cell.length_b   1.000
_cell.length_c   1.000
_cell.angle_alpha   90.00
_cell.angle_beta   90.00
_cell.angle_gamma   90.00
#
_symmetry.space_group_name_H-M   'P 1'
#
loop_
_entity.id
_entity.type
_entity.pdbx_description
1 polymer ?
#
loop_
_entity_poly.entity_id
_entity_poly.type
_entity_poly.pdbx_seq_one_letter_code
_entity_poly.pdbx_strand_id
1 'polypeptide(L)'
;MTKKIKYLKISTPSVIFFSLLLTISSFYSGISYYKNKTGTIQGEDTTQFVFSPEKSEKPELQFFVMSFCPYGNQIEDVIRPIADLLGDKADIKPQYIFNKIAQIDTYCKSSSGDPDQCASYVQSGYFKDESECQTVIADNLKNCLDTNNYIKTEDGSYYSSLHGRSEANQNIREICAWNQTDDKTKWWNFIDNVNKNCTYQNADTCWEEQAKQADFDTNKITDCFTNDAIAIIEKELEQTNKYNVSGSPTLLINGINFPPESAYAQDGKGSIKIDKKVISQDEYRTPNTIKEAICASFKKTPKECKEILENIDGSAPAAGGC
;
A
#
# COMPACT_ATOMS: atom_id res chain seq x y z
N MET A 1 -58.21 31.77 -12.82
CA MET A 1 -56.97 32.58 -12.98
C MET A 1 -56.02 31.84 -13.91
N THR A 2 -55.93 32.26 -15.17
CA THR A 2 -55.06 31.65 -16.20
C THR A 2 -53.65 32.23 -16.10
N LYS A 3 -52.67 31.41 -15.72
CA LYS A 3 -51.25 31.79 -15.62
C LYS A 3 -50.69 31.97 -17.05
N LYS A 4 -50.35 33.20 -17.45
CA LYS A 4 -49.65 33.47 -18.71
C LYS A 4 -48.23 32.91 -18.63
N ILE A 5 -47.90 31.95 -19.49
CA ILE A 5 -46.53 31.45 -19.67
C ILE A 5 -45.73 32.54 -20.38
N LYS A 6 -44.61 32.96 -19.77
CA LYS A 6 -43.66 33.89 -20.39
C LYS A 6 -42.73 33.08 -21.30
N TYR A 7 -42.79 33.33 -22.60
CA TYR A 7 -41.83 32.77 -23.54
C TYR A 7 -40.56 33.63 -23.59
N LEU A 8 -39.40 32.98 -23.49
CA LEU A 8 -38.11 33.62 -23.66
C LEU A 8 -37.88 33.82 -25.17
N LYS A 9 -37.78 35.08 -25.64
CA LYS A 9 -37.37 35.37 -27.02
C LYS A 9 -35.86 35.19 -27.14
N ILE A 10 -35.42 34.08 -27.71
CA ILE A 10 -34.02 33.82 -28.04
C ILE A 10 -33.75 34.38 -29.44
N SER A 11 -32.64 35.08 -29.62
CA SER A 11 -32.29 35.66 -30.93
C SER A 11 -31.90 34.56 -31.93
N THR A 12 -32.24 34.73 -33.20
CA THR A 12 -31.89 33.77 -34.27
C THR A 12 -30.37 33.47 -34.33
N PRO A 13 -29.46 34.45 -34.19
CA PRO A 13 -28.03 34.17 -34.07
C PRO A 13 -27.67 33.27 -32.89
N SER A 14 -28.33 33.45 -31.73
CA SER A 14 -28.12 32.61 -30.55
C SER A 14 -28.59 31.17 -30.78
N VAL A 15 -29.70 30.97 -31.48
CA VAL A 15 -30.19 29.62 -31.84
C VAL A 15 -29.20 28.93 -32.79
N ILE A 16 -28.65 29.65 -33.77
CA ILE A 16 -27.65 29.11 -34.70
C ILE A 16 -26.37 28.73 -33.95
N PHE A 17 -25.90 29.58 -33.04
CA PHE A 17 -24.70 29.31 -32.24
C PHE A 17 -24.87 28.08 -31.33
N PHE A 18 -25.98 27.98 -30.60
CA PHE A 18 -26.28 26.82 -29.76
C PHE A 18 -26.44 25.53 -30.58
N SER A 19 -27.07 25.61 -31.75
CA SER A 19 -27.21 24.45 -32.64
C SER A 19 -25.86 23.99 -33.16
N LEU A 20 -24.98 24.93 -33.54
CA LEU A 20 -23.61 24.62 -33.99
C LEU A 20 -22.80 23.95 -32.86
N LEU A 21 -22.89 24.49 -31.64
CA LEU A 21 -22.22 23.93 -30.45
C LEU A 21 -22.67 22.50 -30.13
N LEU A 22 -23.98 22.23 -30.22
CA LEU A 22 -24.53 20.89 -30.01
C LEU A 22 -24.12 19.90 -31.11
N THR A 23 -23.99 20.35 -32.35
CA THR A 23 -23.48 19.49 -33.44
C THR A 23 -21.99 19.17 -33.29
N ILE A 24 -21.18 20.13 -32.82
CA ILE A 24 -19.75 19.91 -32.56
C ILE A 24 -19.55 18.94 -31.40
N SER A 25 -20.29 19.10 -30.29
CA SER A 25 -20.14 18.21 -29.12
C SER A 25 -20.59 16.78 -29.41
N SER A 26 -21.66 16.60 -30.17
CA SER A 26 -22.12 15.28 -30.63
C SER A 26 -21.15 14.63 -31.63
N PHE A 27 -20.47 15.41 -32.48
CA PHE A 27 -19.40 14.90 -33.35
C PHE A 27 -18.18 14.43 -32.55
N TYR A 28 -17.74 15.19 -31.54
CA TYR A 28 -16.63 14.79 -30.66
C TYR A 28 -16.96 13.54 -29.84
N SER A 29 -18.19 13.42 -29.37
CA SER A 29 -18.67 12.23 -28.64
C SER A 29 -18.70 11.00 -29.55
N GLY A 30 -19.16 11.17 -30.80
CA GLY A 30 -19.17 10.12 -31.81
C GLY A 30 -17.78 9.64 -32.21
N ILE A 31 -16.81 10.55 -32.40
CA ILE A 31 -15.42 10.20 -32.72
C ILE A 31 -14.75 9.48 -31.54
N SER A 32 -14.99 9.92 -30.30
CA SER A 32 -14.47 9.25 -29.09
C SER A 32 -15.04 7.84 -28.95
N TYR A 33 -16.35 7.67 -29.11
CA TYR A 33 -17.01 6.36 -29.09
C TYR A 33 -16.53 5.44 -30.24
N TYR A 34 -16.33 5.99 -31.44
CA TYR A 34 -15.82 5.23 -32.58
C TYR A 34 -14.35 4.83 -32.38
N LYS A 35 -13.48 5.71 -31.86
CA LYS A 35 -12.11 5.34 -31.47
C LYS A 35 -12.07 4.21 -30.43
N ASN A 36 -12.99 4.19 -29.47
CA ASN A 36 -13.10 3.10 -28.49
C ASN A 36 -13.64 1.79 -29.08
N LYS A 37 -14.40 1.83 -30.18
CA LYS A 37 -15.08 0.65 -30.75
C LYS A 37 -14.38 0.07 -31.99
N THR A 38 -13.59 0.88 -32.69
CA THR A 38 -12.82 0.48 -33.88
C THR A 38 -11.33 0.78 -33.72
N GLY A 39 -10.82 0.70 -32.49
CA GLY A 39 -9.40 0.48 -32.27
C GLY A 39 -8.99 -0.80 -33.00
N THR A 40 -8.57 -0.65 -34.24
CA THR A 40 -7.79 -1.65 -34.98
C THR A 40 -6.74 -2.20 -34.03
N ILE A 41 -6.75 -3.52 -33.86
CA ILE A 41 -5.67 -4.30 -33.28
C ILE A 41 -4.43 -4.03 -34.14
N GLN A 42 -3.69 -2.97 -33.79
CA GLN A 42 -2.28 -2.86 -34.07
C GLN A 42 -1.57 -3.51 -32.88
N GLY A 43 -0.65 -4.41 -33.21
CA GLY A 43 -0.21 -5.52 -32.37
C GLY A 43 0.23 -5.18 -30.95
N GLU A 44 0.24 -6.24 -30.14
CA GLU A 44 0.96 -6.36 -28.87
C GLU A 44 2.35 -5.73 -28.99
N ASP A 45 2.46 -4.45 -28.65
CA ASP A 45 3.72 -3.88 -28.20
C ASP A 45 3.74 -4.18 -26.70
N THR A 46 4.26 -5.36 -26.35
CA THR A 46 4.58 -5.71 -24.96
C THR A 46 5.48 -4.60 -24.45
N THR A 47 4.94 -3.66 -23.68
CA THR A 47 5.68 -2.57 -23.06
C THR A 47 6.62 -3.17 -22.02
N GLN A 48 7.78 -3.62 -22.49
CA GLN A 48 8.83 -4.17 -21.67
C GLN A 48 9.43 -3.03 -20.85
N PHE A 49 9.10 -2.98 -19.55
CA PHE A 49 9.69 -1.99 -18.66
C PHE A 49 11.17 -2.33 -18.43
N VAL A 50 12.07 -1.34 -18.48
CA VAL A 50 13.49 -1.55 -18.17
C VAL A 50 13.80 -0.95 -16.79
N PHE A 51 14.09 -1.82 -15.82
CA PHE A 51 14.50 -1.39 -14.50
C PHE A 51 15.99 -1.00 -14.52
N SER A 52 16.26 0.29 -14.37
CA SER A 52 17.60 0.87 -14.42
C SER A 52 17.77 1.91 -13.29
N PRO A 53 17.88 1.47 -12.04
CA PRO A 53 18.05 2.35 -10.89
C PRO A 53 19.42 3.03 -10.90
N GLU A 54 19.53 4.18 -10.22
CA GLU A 54 20.83 4.78 -9.96
C GLU A 54 21.69 3.82 -9.14
N LYS A 55 22.95 3.64 -9.54
CA LYS A 55 23.84 2.68 -8.88
C LYS A 55 24.54 3.30 -7.68
N SER A 56 24.64 2.56 -6.57
CA SER A 56 25.34 2.97 -5.36
C SER A 56 26.33 1.90 -4.86
N GLU A 57 27.23 2.28 -3.94
CA GLU A 57 28.15 1.30 -3.31
C GLU A 57 27.40 0.35 -2.38
N LYS A 58 26.34 0.87 -1.74
CA LYS A 58 25.44 0.15 -0.84
C LYS A 58 24.00 0.47 -1.24
N PRO A 59 23.38 -0.33 -2.12
CA PRO A 59 22.00 -0.16 -2.53
C PRO A 59 21.05 -0.31 -1.36
N GLU A 60 19.99 0.47 -1.39
CA GLU A 60 18.94 0.50 -0.39
C GLU A 60 17.70 -0.22 -0.92
N LEU A 61 17.18 -1.18 -0.15
CA LEU A 61 15.81 -1.69 -0.27
C LEU A 61 15.02 -1.18 0.94
N GLN A 62 14.03 -0.35 0.69
CA GLN A 62 12.99 -0.04 1.67
C GLN A 62 11.77 -0.92 1.37
N PHE A 63 11.21 -1.57 2.39
CA PHE A 63 9.96 -2.31 2.26
C PHE A 63 8.95 -1.78 3.26
N PHE A 64 7.89 -1.16 2.73
CA PHE A 64 6.81 -0.56 3.50
C PHE A 64 5.76 -1.61 3.78
N VAL A 65 5.50 -1.84 5.07
CA VAL A 65 4.60 -2.86 5.57
C VAL A 65 3.68 -2.34 6.65
N MET A 66 2.67 -3.13 6.98
CA MET A 66 1.87 -2.99 8.21
C MET A 66 1.92 -4.34 8.90
N SER A 67 2.13 -4.35 10.22
CA SER A 67 2.12 -5.58 11.02
C SER A 67 0.82 -6.34 10.75
N PHE A 68 0.85 -7.67 10.62
CA PHE A 68 -0.33 -8.50 10.34
C PHE A 68 -0.98 -8.33 8.96
N CYS A 69 -0.50 -7.46 8.06
CA CYS A 69 -0.95 -7.49 6.68
C CYS A 69 -0.50 -8.81 6.03
N PRO A 70 -1.41 -9.66 5.52
CA PRO A 70 -1.00 -10.96 4.98
C PRO A 70 -0.01 -10.86 3.82
N TYR A 71 -0.15 -9.83 2.98
CA TYR A 71 0.79 -9.56 1.88
C TYR A 71 2.12 -8.96 2.38
N GLY A 72 2.08 -8.20 3.46
CA GLY A 72 3.27 -7.70 4.16
C GLY A 72 4.10 -8.85 4.73
N ASN A 73 3.47 -9.74 5.50
CA ASN A 73 4.13 -10.91 6.07
C ASN A 73 4.75 -11.81 5.00
N GLN A 74 4.06 -12.01 3.87
CA GLN A 74 4.59 -12.75 2.73
C GLN A 74 5.83 -12.08 2.11
N ILE A 75 5.85 -10.73 2.02
CA ILE A 75 7.03 -10.05 1.46
C ILE A 75 8.21 -10.08 2.43
N GLU A 76 7.96 -10.06 3.74
CA GLU A 76 8.98 -10.21 4.77
C GLU A 76 9.68 -11.56 4.64
N ASP A 77 8.91 -12.64 4.48
CA ASP A 77 9.44 -13.99 4.22
C ASP A 77 10.31 -14.02 2.96
N VAL A 78 9.89 -13.33 1.90
CA VAL A 78 10.65 -13.23 0.63
C VAL A 78 11.94 -12.43 0.78
N ILE A 79 11.92 -11.35 1.58
CA ILE A 79 13.06 -10.45 1.75
C ILE A 79 14.10 -11.03 2.71
N ARG A 80 13.67 -11.77 3.74
CA ARG A 80 14.57 -12.36 4.74
C ARG A 80 15.78 -13.11 4.16
N PRO A 81 15.65 -14.09 3.23
CA PRO A 81 16.80 -14.77 2.66
C PRO A 81 17.71 -13.84 1.84
N ILE A 82 17.18 -12.74 1.30
CA ILE A 82 17.98 -11.71 0.62
C ILE A 82 18.79 -10.91 1.65
N ALA A 83 18.17 -10.56 2.78
CA ALA A 83 18.83 -9.86 3.89
C ALA A 83 19.94 -10.72 4.52
N ASP A 84 19.68 -12.01 4.75
CA ASP A 84 20.66 -12.97 5.26
C ASP A 84 21.85 -13.14 4.30
N LEU A 85 21.57 -13.18 2.99
CA LEU A 85 22.59 -13.33 1.95
C LEU A 85 23.47 -12.08 1.79
N LEU A 86 22.85 -10.90 1.67
CA LEU A 86 23.57 -9.66 1.38
C LEU A 86 24.18 -9.02 2.63
N GLY A 87 23.58 -9.23 3.81
CA GLY A 87 24.04 -8.69 5.07
C GLY A 87 24.26 -7.18 5.00
N ASP A 88 25.43 -6.73 5.46
CA ASP A 88 25.81 -5.31 5.51
C ASP A 88 26.15 -4.68 4.15
N LYS A 89 26.19 -5.47 3.07
CA LYS A 89 26.53 -4.99 1.71
C LYS A 89 25.40 -4.20 1.07
N ALA A 90 24.16 -4.43 1.49
CA ALA A 90 22.98 -3.66 1.10
C ALA A 90 22.35 -3.04 2.36
N ASP A 91 21.60 -1.96 2.22
CA ASP A 91 20.76 -1.41 3.28
C ASP A 91 19.33 -1.92 3.06
N ILE A 92 18.94 -3.00 3.74
CA ILE A 92 17.61 -3.59 3.63
C ILE A 92 16.85 -3.24 4.90
N LYS A 93 15.84 -2.37 4.80
CA LYS A 93 15.15 -1.82 5.97
C LYS A 93 13.63 -1.82 5.85
N PRO A 94 12.91 -2.19 6.93
CA PRO A 94 11.47 -2.03 7.00
C PRO A 94 11.11 -0.54 7.11
N GLN A 95 9.93 -0.21 6.62
CA GLN A 95 9.19 1.04 6.86
C GLN A 95 7.76 0.66 7.19
N TYR A 96 7.05 1.48 7.96
CA TYR A 96 5.70 1.17 8.43
C TYR A 96 4.69 2.22 8.02
N ILE A 97 3.49 1.76 7.69
CA ILE A 97 2.42 2.64 7.23
C ILE A 97 1.50 2.97 8.41
N PHE A 98 1.32 4.27 8.62
CA PHE A 98 0.39 4.85 9.58
C PHE A 98 -0.58 5.79 8.87
N ASN A 99 -1.75 5.97 9.46
CA ASN A 99 -2.77 6.91 9.04
C ASN A 99 -2.86 8.05 10.06
N LYS A 100 -2.78 9.30 9.60
CA LYS A 100 -3.05 10.49 10.41
C LYS A 100 -4.48 10.99 10.16
N ILE A 101 -5.25 11.13 11.23
CA ILE A 101 -6.65 11.54 11.20
C ILE A 101 -6.78 12.84 11.99
N ALA A 102 -6.82 13.97 11.27
CA ALA A 102 -6.93 15.29 11.89
C ALA A 102 -8.35 15.61 12.38
N GLN A 103 -9.38 15.05 11.74
CA GLN A 103 -10.79 15.27 12.08
C GLN A 103 -11.54 13.94 12.06
N ILE A 104 -11.66 13.31 13.24
CA ILE A 104 -12.26 11.97 13.37
C ILE A 104 -13.71 11.92 12.89
N ASP A 105 -14.52 12.96 13.15
CA ASP A 105 -15.92 13.00 12.70
C ASP A 105 -16.04 12.99 11.17
N THR A 106 -15.20 13.78 10.49
CA THR A 106 -15.18 13.87 9.03
C THR A 106 -14.67 12.56 8.43
N TYR A 107 -13.56 12.05 8.96
CA TYR A 107 -12.97 10.78 8.54
C TYR A 107 -13.95 9.61 8.69
N CYS A 108 -14.56 9.46 9.87
CA CYS A 108 -15.45 8.34 10.13
C CYS A 108 -16.72 8.40 9.29
N LYS A 109 -17.26 9.59 9.02
CA LYS A 109 -18.38 9.74 8.07
C LYS A 109 -18.01 9.29 6.66
N SER A 110 -16.80 9.60 6.18
CA SER A 110 -16.36 9.15 4.85
C SER A 110 -16.01 7.67 4.79
N SER A 111 -15.48 7.10 5.87
CA SER A 111 -14.92 5.74 5.87
C SER A 111 -15.93 4.67 6.27
N SER A 112 -17.08 5.03 6.82
CA SER A 112 -18.06 4.05 7.34
C SER A 112 -19.14 3.63 6.32
N GLY A 113 -19.14 4.24 5.15
CA GLY A 113 -20.19 4.09 4.12
C GLY A 113 -21.24 5.20 4.18
N ASP A 114 -21.92 5.44 3.05
CA ASP A 114 -22.97 6.44 2.93
C ASP A 114 -24.36 5.78 3.02
N PRO A 115 -25.15 6.03 4.09
CA PRO A 115 -26.46 5.41 4.23
C PRO A 115 -27.46 5.83 3.14
N ASP A 116 -27.27 6.99 2.51
CA ASP A 116 -28.11 7.44 1.40
C ASP A 116 -27.85 6.63 0.10
N GLN A 117 -26.74 5.88 0.05
CA GLN A 117 -26.37 5.00 -1.06
C GLN A 117 -26.84 3.56 -0.87
N CYS A 118 -27.55 3.23 0.21
CA CYS A 118 -27.92 1.84 0.51
C CYS A 118 -28.69 1.16 -0.62
N ALA A 119 -29.60 1.85 -1.31
CA ALA A 119 -30.29 1.30 -2.49
C ALA A 119 -29.32 0.86 -3.60
N SER A 120 -28.27 1.66 -3.86
CA SER A 120 -27.23 1.37 -4.84
C SER A 120 -26.34 0.20 -4.39
N TYR A 121 -26.01 0.14 -3.10
CA TYR A 121 -25.21 -0.96 -2.55
C TYR A 121 -25.96 -2.30 -2.60
N VAL A 122 -27.26 -2.31 -2.31
CA VAL A 122 -28.12 -3.50 -2.47
C VAL A 122 -28.21 -3.91 -3.93
N GLN A 123 -28.41 -2.96 -4.84
CA GLN A 123 -28.43 -3.24 -6.29
C GLN A 123 -27.11 -3.86 -6.78
N SER A 124 -25.99 -3.44 -6.19
CA SER A 124 -24.65 -3.95 -6.50
C SER A 124 -24.31 -5.26 -5.76
N GLY A 125 -25.21 -5.76 -4.92
CA GLY A 125 -25.06 -7.02 -4.20
C GLY A 125 -24.16 -6.96 -2.96
N TYR A 126 -23.82 -5.76 -2.46
CA TYR A 126 -23.03 -5.61 -1.23
C TYR A 126 -23.82 -5.92 0.04
N PHE A 127 -25.15 -5.73 0.01
CA PHE A 127 -26.05 -6.00 1.13
C PHE A 127 -27.31 -6.70 0.63
N LYS A 128 -27.97 -7.45 1.51
CA LYS A 128 -29.23 -8.15 1.21
C LYS A 128 -30.39 -7.17 1.05
N ASP A 129 -30.46 -6.16 1.91
CA ASP A 129 -31.50 -5.14 1.91
C ASP A 129 -30.99 -3.82 2.53
N GLU A 130 -31.75 -2.74 2.33
CA GLU A 130 -31.36 -1.40 2.80
C GLU A 130 -31.31 -1.30 4.33
N SER A 131 -32.09 -2.13 5.05
CA SER A 131 -32.09 -2.14 6.51
C SER A 131 -30.78 -2.73 7.06
N GLU A 132 -30.31 -3.83 6.47
CA GLU A 132 -28.99 -4.39 6.77
C GLU A 132 -27.89 -3.37 6.48
N CYS A 133 -27.92 -2.75 5.30
CA CYS A 133 -26.96 -1.71 4.92
C CYS A 133 -26.89 -0.55 5.94
N GLN A 134 -28.05 0.02 6.30
CA GLN A 134 -28.12 1.11 7.28
C GLN A 134 -27.58 0.69 8.64
N THR A 135 -27.87 -0.53 9.08
CA THR A 135 -27.39 -1.06 10.37
C THR A 135 -25.87 -1.20 10.36
N VAL A 136 -25.31 -1.82 9.31
CA VAL A 136 -23.87 -2.01 9.18
C VAL A 136 -23.13 -0.68 9.11
N ILE A 137 -23.63 0.28 8.33
CA ILE A 137 -23.01 1.62 8.23
C ILE A 137 -23.06 2.36 9.58
N ALA A 138 -24.18 2.28 10.30
CA ALA A 138 -24.31 2.90 11.62
C ALA A 138 -23.35 2.27 12.65
N ASP A 139 -23.21 0.94 12.62
CA ASP A 139 -22.27 0.21 13.48
C ASP A 139 -20.82 0.54 13.13
N ASN A 140 -20.48 0.60 11.84
CA ASN A 140 -19.16 1.04 11.38
C ASN A 140 -18.83 2.46 11.84
N LEU A 141 -19.78 3.40 11.71
CA LEU A 141 -19.60 4.78 12.16
C LEU A 141 -19.39 4.85 13.66
N LYS A 142 -20.19 4.12 14.43
CA LYS A 142 -20.04 4.05 15.89
C LYS A 142 -18.68 3.48 16.29
N ASN A 143 -18.24 2.40 15.65
CA ASN A 143 -16.95 1.77 15.93
C ASN A 143 -15.78 2.68 15.52
N CYS A 144 -15.89 3.36 14.39
CA CYS A 144 -14.90 4.31 13.93
C CYS A 144 -14.77 5.51 14.88
N LEU A 145 -15.88 6.00 15.44
CA LEU A 145 -15.88 7.12 16.39
C LEU A 145 -15.37 6.74 17.79
N ASP A 146 -15.18 5.46 18.09
CA ASP A 146 -14.57 5.04 19.35
C ASP A 146 -13.08 5.39 19.36
N THR A 147 -12.73 6.46 20.08
CA THR A 147 -11.37 6.97 20.15
C THR A 147 -10.36 5.98 20.76
N ASN A 148 -10.83 4.94 21.45
CA ASN A 148 -9.94 3.89 21.97
C ASN A 148 -9.23 3.09 20.87
N ASN A 149 -9.79 3.12 19.65
CA ASN A 149 -9.25 2.49 18.45
C ASN A 149 -8.09 3.26 17.82
N TYR A 150 -7.62 4.35 18.44
CA TYR A 150 -6.56 5.21 17.90
C TYR A 150 -5.53 5.62 18.97
N ILE A 151 -4.36 6.03 18.50
CA ILE A 151 -3.34 6.72 19.30
C ILE A 151 -3.64 8.21 19.23
N LYS A 152 -4.00 8.83 20.35
CA LYS A 152 -4.35 10.26 20.40
C LYS A 152 -3.11 11.14 20.63
N THR A 153 -3.03 12.26 19.93
CA THR A 153 -2.00 13.28 20.13
C THR A 153 -2.49 14.45 20.98
N GLU A 154 -1.54 15.28 21.45
CA GLU A 154 -1.84 16.50 22.20
C GLU A 154 -2.59 17.54 21.35
N ASP A 155 -2.32 17.60 20.04
CA ASP A 155 -2.97 18.52 19.11
C ASP A 155 -4.41 18.08 18.73
N GLY A 156 -4.88 16.95 19.27
CA GLY A 156 -6.22 16.42 19.04
C GLY A 156 -6.36 15.55 17.79
N SER A 157 -5.28 15.34 17.04
CA SER A 157 -5.22 14.35 15.96
C SER A 157 -5.22 12.91 16.51
N TYR A 158 -5.45 11.96 15.62
CA TYR A 158 -5.41 10.53 15.89
C TYR A 158 -4.50 9.82 14.91
N TYR A 159 -3.77 8.80 15.37
CA TYR A 159 -3.05 7.87 14.51
C TYR A 159 -3.61 6.46 14.61
N SER A 160 -3.51 5.73 13.52
CA SER A 160 -3.83 4.31 13.42
C SER A 160 -2.99 3.67 12.31
N SER A 161 -3.14 2.36 12.12
CA SER A 161 -2.79 1.68 10.87
C SER A 161 -4.09 1.11 10.26
N LEU A 162 -4.04 0.22 9.29
CA LEU A 162 -5.23 -0.31 8.62
C LEU A 162 -6.22 -0.98 9.59
N HIS A 163 -5.73 -1.78 10.53
CA HIS A 163 -6.55 -2.46 11.55
C HIS A 163 -6.62 -1.68 12.88
N GLY A 164 -6.42 -0.36 12.84
CA GLY A 164 -6.59 0.52 14.00
C GLY A 164 -5.36 0.57 14.92
N ARG A 165 -5.60 0.86 16.20
CA ARG A 165 -4.55 1.12 17.20
C ARG A 165 -3.65 -0.06 17.48
N SER A 166 -4.17 -1.28 17.56
CA SER A 166 -3.34 -2.41 17.99
C SER A 166 -2.27 -2.77 16.96
N GLU A 167 -2.62 -2.69 15.66
CA GLU A 167 -1.65 -2.79 14.57
C GLU A 167 -0.64 -1.62 14.59
N ALA A 168 -1.11 -0.38 14.79
CA ALA A 168 -0.22 0.76 14.94
C ALA A 168 0.75 0.60 16.11
N ASN A 169 0.28 0.05 17.24
CA ASN A 169 1.13 -0.21 18.39
C ASN A 169 2.21 -1.24 18.04
N GLN A 170 1.85 -2.28 17.29
CA GLN A 170 2.78 -3.31 16.87
C GLN A 170 3.82 -2.76 15.88
N ASN A 171 3.42 -1.93 14.91
CA ASN A 171 4.34 -1.21 14.04
C ASN A 171 5.40 -0.43 14.86
N ILE A 172 4.98 0.31 15.89
CA ILE A 172 5.91 1.04 16.76
C ILE A 172 6.89 0.08 17.47
N ARG A 173 6.41 -1.03 18.03
CA ARG A 173 7.26 -2.00 18.74
C ARG A 173 8.31 -2.61 17.83
N GLU A 174 7.95 -2.92 16.59
CA GLU A 174 8.87 -3.49 15.62
C GLU A 174 9.91 -2.46 15.16
N ILE A 175 9.55 -1.18 15.05
CA ILE A 175 10.50 -0.07 14.84
C ILE A 175 11.44 0.08 16.04
N CYS A 176 10.92 0.03 17.26
CA CYS A 176 11.71 0.08 18.48
C CYS A 176 12.72 -1.08 18.55
N ALA A 177 12.26 -2.31 18.25
CA ALA A 177 13.12 -3.49 18.17
C ALA A 177 14.19 -3.34 17.07
N TRP A 178 13.83 -2.83 15.90
CA TRP A 178 14.78 -2.55 14.81
C TRP A 178 15.89 -1.60 15.25
N ASN A 179 15.56 -0.56 16.02
CA ASN A 179 16.51 0.45 16.49
C ASN A 179 17.33 0.01 17.71
N GLN A 180 16.95 -1.08 18.38
CA GLN A 180 17.60 -1.53 19.61
C GLN A 180 18.94 -2.26 19.39
N THR A 181 19.18 -2.81 18.20
CA THR A 181 20.35 -3.65 17.91
C THR A 181 20.80 -3.55 16.46
N ASP A 182 22.11 -3.69 16.21
CA ASP A 182 22.67 -3.83 14.86
C ASP A 182 22.47 -5.24 14.28
N ASP A 183 22.26 -6.25 15.14
CA ASP A 183 21.98 -7.62 14.71
C ASP A 183 20.52 -7.77 14.27
N LYS A 184 20.27 -7.52 12.98
CA LYS A 184 18.93 -7.57 12.40
C LYS A 184 18.32 -8.98 12.37
N THR A 185 19.10 -10.03 12.62
CA THR A 185 18.54 -11.39 12.72
C THR A 185 17.54 -11.51 13.89
N LYS A 186 17.78 -10.76 14.98
CA LYS A 186 16.83 -10.66 16.10
C LYS A 186 15.51 -10.06 15.67
N TRP A 187 15.55 -8.97 14.91
CA TRP A 187 14.34 -8.31 14.42
C TRP A 187 13.54 -9.24 13.51
N TRP A 188 14.19 -9.93 12.56
CA TRP A 188 13.55 -10.95 11.73
C TRP A 188 12.89 -12.04 12.57
N ASN A 189 13.56 -12.55 13.60
CA ASN A 189 12.96 -13.53 14.50
C ASN A 189 11.77 -12.98 15.29
N PHE A 190 11.80 -11.71 15.70
CA PHE A 190 10.70 -11.08 16.42
C PHE A 190 9.45 -10.96 15.55
N ILE A 191 9.57 -10.42 14.33
CA ILE A 191 8.41 -10.28 13.44
C ILE A 191 7.87 -11.63 13.01
N ASP A 192 8.73 -12.62 12.76
CA ASP A 192 8.33 -14.00 12.51
C ASP A 192 7.49 -14.57 13.68
N ASN A 193 7.96 -14.39 14.90
CA ASN A 193 7.27 -14.88 16.10
C ASN A 193 5.90 -14.20 16.27
N VAL A 194 5.82 -12.89 16.03
CA VAL A 194 4.56 -12.13 16.10
C VAL A 194 3.60 -12.59 15.01
N ASN A 195 4.07 -12.67 13.76
CA ASN A 195 3.25 -13.07 12.61
C ASN A 195 2.69 -14.50 12.74
N LYS A 196 3.42 -15.40 13.41
CA LYS A 196 3.01 -16.79 13.62
C LYS A 196 2.10 -16.98 14.84
N ASN A 197 2.34 -16.24 15.93
CA ASN A 197 1.74 -16.53 17.23
C ASN A 197 0.75 -15.46 17.73
N CYS A 198 0.69 -14.31 17.06
CA CYS A 198 -0.18 -13.19 17.41
C CYS A 198 -1.15 -12.86 16.27
N THR A 199 -2.10 -11.98 16.60
CA THR A 199 -3.08 -11.41 15.69
C THR A 199 -3.20 -9.92 16.00
N TYR A 200 -3.74 -9.14 15.07
CA TYR A 200 -3.95 -7.71 15.33
C TYR A 200 -4.89 -7.47 16.53
N GLN A 201 -5.77 -8.42 16.89
CA GLN A 201 -6.70 -8.28 18.01
C GLN A 201 -6.04 -8.49 19.38
N ASN A 202 -4.93 -9.23 19.45
CA ASN A 202 -4.25 -9.55 20.71
C ASN A 202 -2.79 -9.09 20.76
N ALA A 203 -2.33 -8.31 19.78
CA ALA A 203 -0.93 -7.88 19.66
C ALA A 203 -0.41 -7.24 20.97
N ASP A 204 -1.21 -6.39 21.61
CA ASP A 204 -0.85 -5.67 22.83
C ASP A 204 -0.56 -6.56 24.04
N THR A 205 -1.12 -7.77 24.09
CA THR A 205 -0.85 -8.75 25.16
C THR A 205 0.05 -9.90 24.69
N CYS A 206 0.24 -10.05 23.38
CA CYS A 206 0.99 -11.15 22.78
C CYS A 206 2.46 -10.81 22.50
N TRP A 207 2.79 -9.57 22.16
CA TRP A 207 4.11 -9.19 21.62
C TRP A 207 5.30 -9.50 22.56
N GLU A 208 5.13 -9.38 23.87
CA GLU A 208 6.25 -9.35 24.82
C GLU A 208 6.98 -10.69 24.88
N GLU A 209 6.23 -11.79 24.90
CA GLU A 209 6.81 -13.14 24.87
C GLU A 209 7.55 -13.39 23.55
N GLN A 210 7.04 -12.85 22.44
CA GLN A 210 7.63 -13.05 21.11
C GLN A 210 8.95 -12.28 20.98
N ALA A 211 9.02 -11.09 21.57
CA ALA A 211 10.24 -10.29 21.66
C ALA A 211 11.29 -10.97 22.56
N LYS A 212 10.88 -11.55 23.71
CA LYS A 212 11.79 -12.30 24.59
C LYS A 212 12.41 -13.52 23.88
N GLN A 213 11.61 -14.27 23.14
CA GLN A 213 12.09 -15.42 22.36
C GLN A 213 13.08 -15.01 21.25
N ALA A 214 12.99 -13.77 20.77
CA ALA A 214 13.93 -13.17 19.82
C ALA A 214 15.13 -12.46 20.49
N ASP A 215 15.32 -12.64 21.80
CA ASP A 215 16.43 -12.07 22.59
C ASP A 215 16.47 -10.53 22.59
N PHE A 216 15.28 -9.91 22.66
CA PHE A 216 15.10 -8.49 22.93
C PHE A 216 14.87 -8.20 24.41
N ASP A 217 15.42 -7.07 24.88
CA ASP A 217 15.06 -6.48 26.17
C ASP A 217 13.74 -5.72 26.02
N THR A 218 12.66 -6.31 26.54
CA THR A 218 11.30 -5.80 26.41
C THR A 218 11.06 -4.52 27.19
N ASN A 219 11.87 -4.22 28.21
CA ASN A 219 11.80 -2.94 28.91
C ASN A 219 12.22 -1.81 27.97
N LYS A 220 13.29 -2.01 27.19
CA LYS A 220 13.72 -1.00 26.20
C LYS A 220 12.71 -0.77 25.09
N ILE A 221 12.05 -1.83 24.62
CA ILE A 221 10.94 -1.69 23.65
C ILE A 221 9.79 -0.91 24.28
N THR A 222 9.45 -1.21 25.54
CA THR A 222 8.38 -0.51 26.29
C THR A 222 8.73 0.95 26.51
N ASP A 223 9.99 1.26 26.85
CA ASP A 223 10.48 2.62 27.04
C ASP A 223 10.42 3.41 25.73
N CYS A 224 10.90 2.83 24.63
CA CYS A 224 10.80 3.44 23.30
C CYS A 224 9.34 3.65 22.88
N PHE A 225 8.48 2.64 23.06
CA PHE A 225 7.06 2.76 22.76
C PHE A 225 6.38 3.88 23.57
N THR A 226 6.71 4.00 24.86
CA THR A 226 6.08 4.98 25.74
C THR A 226 6.55 6.40 25.46
N ASN A 227 7.84 6.58 25.18
CA ASN A 227 8.45 7.91 25.08
C ASN A 227 8.56 8.42 23.64
N ASP A 228 8.68 7.54 22.65
CA ASP A 228 9.06 7.91 21.28
C ASP A 228 7.96 7.63 20.23
N ALA A 229 6.83 7.00 20.60
CA ALA A 229 5.79 6.56 19.66
C ALA A 229 5.34 7.65 18.66
N ILE A 230 5.04 8.86 19.14
CA ILE A 230 4.56 9.95 18.27
C ILE A 230 5.65 10.40 17.30
N ALA A 231 6.90 10.51 17.75
CA ALA A 231 8.03 10.89 16.91
C ALA A 231 8.33 9.81 15.85
N ILE A 232 8.20 8.53 16.24
CA ILE A 232 8.32 7.39 15.32
C ILE A 232 7.25 7.47 14.23
N ILE A 233 5.97 7.64 14.61
CA ILE A 233 4.87 7.72 13.65
C ILE A 233 5.10 8.88 12.66
N GLU A 234 5.43 10.08 13.16
CA GLU A 234 5.65 11.24 12.28
C GLU A 234 6.81 11.03 11.30
N LYS A 235 7.89 10.38 11.74
CA LYS A 235 9.00 10.03 10.84
C LYS A 235 8.59 9.04 9.75
N GLU A 236 7.78 8.04 10.06
CA GLU A 236 7.27 7.09 9.08
C GLU A 236 6.23 7.74 8.14
N LEU A 237 5.42 8.68 8.66
CA LEU A 237 4.53 9.53 7.84
C LEU A 237 5.33 10.40 6.85
N GLU A 238 6.49 10.95 7.24
CA GLU A 238 7.37 11.65 6.31
C GLU A 238 7.84 10.75 5.17
N GLN A 239 8.21 9.50 5.45
CA GLN A 239 8.67 8.57 4.42
C GLN A 239 7.54 8.13 3.49
N THR A 240 6.40 7.73 4.05
CA THR A 240 5.22 7.34 3.25
C THR A 240 4.71 8.49 2.39
N ASN A 241 4.66 9.73 2.92
CA ASN A 241 4.30 10.92 2.12
C ASN A 241 5.34 11.22 1.03
N LYS A 242 6.64 11.14 1.34
CA LYS A 242 7.73 11.40 0.39
C LYS A 242 7.64 10.50 -0.85
N TYR A 243 7.28 9.23 -0.65
CA TYR A 243 7.23 8.24 -1.71
C TYR A 243 5.80 7.90 -2.18
N ASN A 244 4.79 8.62 -1.67
CA ASN A 244 3.38 8.38 -1.96
C ASN A 244 2.95 6.92 -1.70
N VAL A 245 3.42 6.35 -0.59
CA VAL A 245 3.11 4.99 -0.16
C VAL A 245 1.86 5.02 0.70
N SER A 246 0.88 4.20 0.34
CA SER A 246 -0.38 4.03 1.09
C SER A 246 -0.77 2.58 1.32
N GLY A 247 0.00 1.61 0.78
CA GLY A 247 -0.33 0.19 0.86
C GLY A 247 0.88 -0.70 1.14
N SER A 248 0.61 -1.82 1.81
CA SER A 248 1.53 -2.89 2.18
C SER A 248 1.32 -4.13 1.31
N PRO A 249 2.37 -4.71 0.71
CA PRO A 249 3.73 -4.22 0.68
C PRO A 249 3.96 -3.22 -0.45
N THR A 250 4.80 -2.22 -0.19
CA THR A 250 5.43 -1.40 -1.24
C THR A 250 6.94 -1.49 -1.10
N LEU A 251 7.67 -1.74 -2.19
CA LEU A 251 9.13 -1.81 -2.18
C LEU A 251 9.74 -0.68 -2.97
N LEU A 252 10.80 -0.08 -2.42
CA LEU A 252 11.64 0.90 -3.10
C LEU A 252 13.07 0.40 -3.15
N ILE A 253 13.67 0.42 -4.33
CA ILE A 253 15.10 0.17 -4.52
C ILE A 253 15.75 1.48 -4.94
N ASN A 254 16.66 2.01 -4.09
CA ASN A 254 17.24 3.35 -4.24
C ASN A 254 16.17 4.43 -4.49
N GLY A 255 15.03 4.34 -3.78
CA GLY A 255 13.91 5.27 -3.89
C GLY A 255 12.98 5.08 -5.10
N ILE A 256 13.17 4.03 -5.91
CA ILE A 256 12.33 3.72 -7.08
C ILE A 256 11.42 2.53 -6.76
N ASN A 257 10.12 2.67 -7.04
CA ASN A 257 9.15 1.57 -6.92
C ASN A 257 9.61 0.32 -7.67
N PHE A 258 9.61 -0.81 -6.96
CA PHE A 258 9.90 -2.11 -7.53
C PHE A 258 8.88 -3.16 -7.08
N PRO A 259 8.22 -3.86 -8.00
CA PRO A 259 8.03 -3.51 -9.40
C PRO A 259 7.36 -2.13 -9.56
N PRO A 260 7.67 -1.36 -10.62
CA PRO A 260 6.91 -0.14 -10.90
C PRO A 260 5.50 -0.49 -11.41
N GLU A 261 4.54 0.40 -11.15
CA GLU A 261 3.15 0.22 -11.57
C GLU A 261 3.01 -0.05 -13.08
N SER A 262 3.81 0.65 -13.89
CA SER A 262 3.82 0.50 -15.36
C SER A 262 4.29 -0.86 -15.86
N ALA A 263 4.87 -1.71 -15.01
CA ALA A 263 5.23 -3.07 -15.36
C ALA A 263 4.07 -4.06 -15.26
N TYR A 264 3.00 -3.72 -14.52
CA TYR A 264 1.84 -4.60 -14.40
C TYR A 264 0.91 -4.42 -15.61
N ALA A 265 0.69 -5.51 -16.34
CA ALA A 265 -0.32 -5.58 -17.38
C ALA A 265 -1.64 -6.15 -16.81
N GLN A 266 -2.78 -5.62 -17.27
CA GLN A 266 -4.10 -6.08 -16.82
C GLN A 266 -4.40 -7.54 -17.18
N ASP A 267 -3.78 -8.06 -18.24
CA ASP A 267 -3.90 -9.46 -18.66
C ASP A 267 -2.90 -10.39 -17.95
N GLY A 268 -2.10 -9.86 -17.02
CA GLY A 268 -1.09 -10.59 -16.28
C GLY A 268 0.20 -10.88 -17.06
N LYS A 269 0.36 -10.38 -18.29
CA LYS A 269 1.53 -10.67 -19.14
C LYS A 269 2.60 -9.58 -19.11
N GLY A 270 2.64 -8.78 -18.04
CA GLY A 270 3.68 -7.78 -17.84
C GLY A 270 5.07 -8.39 -17.83
N SER A 271 6.09 -7.59 -18.17
CA SER A 271 7.48 -8.01 -18.05
C SER A 271 8.40 -6.86 -17.64
N ILE A 272 9.41 -7.17 -16.83
CA ILE A 272 10.48 -6.25 -16.45
C ILE A 272 11.79 -6.80 -16.95
N LYS A 273 12.59 -5.93 -17.56
CA LYS A 273 13.98 -6.19 -17.86
C LYS A 273 14.86 -5.70 -16.72
N ILE A 274 15.63 -6.60 -16.11
CA ILE A 274 16.67 -6.27 -15.12
C ILE A 274 18.00 -6.69 -15.73
N ASP A 275 18.87 -5.72 -16.00
CA ASP A 275 20.09 -5.92 -16.79
C ASP A 275 19.82 -6.66 -18.14
N LYS A 276 20.18 -7.94 -18.22
CA LYS A 276 20.03 -8.80 -19.40
C LYS A 276 18.86 -9.78 -19.29
N LYS A 277 18.22 -9.87 -18.13
CA LYS A 277 17.14 -10.82 -17.85
C LYS A 277 15.80 -10.15 -18.10
N VAL A 278 14.84 -10.92 -18.59
CA VAL A 278 13.44 -10.51 -18.74
C VAL A 278 12.64 -11.40 -17.81
N ILE A 279 11.95 -10.78 -16.87
CA ILE A 279 11.20 -11.42 -15.80
C ILE A 279 9.72 -11.19 -16.06
N SER A 280 8.91 -12.23 -15.97
CA SER A 280 7.45 -12.15 -16.11
C SER A 280 6.79 -11.66 -14.83
N GLN A 281 5.59 -11.08 -14.97
CA GLN A 281 4.85 -10.45 -13.88
C GLN A 281 4.57 -11.37 -12.68
N ASP A 282 4.40 -12.67 -12.91
CA ASP A 282 4.22 -13.67 -11.86
C ASP A 282 5.47 -13.91 -11.01
N GLU A 283 6.66 -13.54 -11.49
CA GLU A 283 7.92 -13.73 -10.78
C GLU A 283 8.42 -12.46 -10.05
N TYR A 284 7.69 -11.35 -10.16
CA TYR A 284 8.12 -10.03 -9.68
C TYR A 284 8.49 -9.98 -8.21
N ARG A 285 7.74 -10.68 -7.36
CA ARG A 285 7.92 -10.70 -5.91
C ARG A 285 8.59 -11.99 -5.42
N THR A 286 9.42 -12.63 -6.23
CA THR A 286 10.25 -13.77 -5.79
C THR A 286 11.55 -13.31 -5.12
N PRO A 287 12.17 -14.15 -4.26
CA PRO A 287 13.46 -13.82 -3.64
C PRO A 287 14.54 -13.51 -4.68
N ASN A 288 14.58 -14.28 -5.78
CA ASN A 288 15.57 -14.07 -6.85
C ASN A 288 15.33 -12.78 -7.63
N THR A 289 14.08 -12.45 -7.99
CA THR A 289 13.80 -11.22 -8.75
C THR A 289 14.13 -9.96 -7.95
N ILE A 290 13.73 -9.90 -6.68
CA ILE A 290 14.05 -8.74 -5.82
C ILE A 290 15.56 -8.65 -5.59
N LYS A 291 16.24 -9.78 -5.32
CA LYS A 291 17.71 -9.80 -5.22
C LYS A 291 18.36 -9.31 -6.51
N GLU A 292 17.90 -9.74 -7.68
CA GLU A 292 18.43 -9.29 -8.97
C GLU A 292 18.30 -7.78 -9.15
N ALA A 293 17.16 -7.19 -8.76
CA ALA A 293 16.95 -5.75 -8.80
C ALA A 293 17.93 -4.99 -7.87
N ILE A 294 18.16 -5.49 -6.65
CA ILE A 294 19.16 -4.93 -5.73
C ILE A 294 20.57 -5.09 -6.33
N CYS A 295 20.88 -6.27 -6.88
CA CYS A 295 22.18 -6.59 -7.49
C CYS A 295 22.51 -5.71 -8.70
N ALA A 296 21.52 -5.38 -9.52
CA ALA A 296 21.65 -4.44 -10.63
C ALA A 296 21.93 -3.00 -10.17
N SER A 297 21.55 -2.67 -8.93
CA SER A 297 21.72 -1.36 -8.30
C SER A 297 23.12 -1.12 -7.70
N PHE A 298 23.98 -2.14 -7.64
CA PHE A 298 25.35 -1.96 -7.16
C PHE A 298 26.24 -1.30 -8.22
N LYS A 299 27.09 -0.36 -7.79
CA LYS A 299 28.25 0.09 -8.58
C LYS A 299 29.23 -1.05 -8.83
N LYS A 300 29.48 -1.85 -7.79
CA LYS A 300 30.28 -3.08 -7.84
C LYS A 300 29.48 -4.23 -7.25
N THR A 301 28.94 -5.08 -8.12
CA THR A 301 28.10 -6.21 -7.72
C THR A 301 28.88 -7.21 -6.84
N PRO A 302 28.38 -7.54 -5.64
CA PRO A 302 29.02 -8.51 -4.75
C PRO A 302 28.89 -9.95 -5.29
N LYS A 303 29.70 -10.89 -4.77
CA LYS A 303 29.71 -12.28 -5.26
C LYS A 303 28.43 -13.03 -4.91
N GLU A 304 27.81 -12.65 -3.80
CA GLU A 304 26.56 -13.17 -3.23
C GLU A 304 25.40 -13.03 -4.22
N CYS A 305 25.43 -12.03 -5.10
CA CYS A 305 24.46 -11.85 -6.18
C CYS A 305 24.42 -13.00 -7.20
N LYS A 306 25.41 -13.91 -7.18
CA LYS A 306 25.44 -15.10 -8.04
C LYS A 306 24.75 -16.31 -7.43
N GLU A 307 24.47 -16.28 -6.13
CA GLU A 307 23.77 -17.37 -5.45
C GLU A 307 22.32 -17.40 -5.92
N ILE A 308 21.71 -18.58 -5.97
CA ILE A 308 20.29 -18.75 -6.29
C ILE A 308 19.58 -19.03 -4.99
N LEU A 309 18.57 -18.23 -4.67
CA LEU A 309 17.76 -18.43 -3.48
C LEU A 309 16.63 -19.42 -3.82
N GLU A 310 16.23 -20.23 -2.85
CA GLU A 310 15.04 -21.07 -3.02
C GLU A 310 13.79 -20.18 -3.12
N ASN A 311 12.86 -20.57 -3.99
CA ASN A 311 11.55 -19.95 -3.99
C ASN A 311 10.77 -20.48 -2.79
N ILE A 312 10.02 -19.60 -2.13
CA ILE A 312 9.12 -19.97 -1.04
C ILE A 312 7.89 -20.63 -1.65
N ASP A 313 7.45 -21.77 -1.11
CA ASP A 313 6.30 -22.53 -1.63
C ASP A 313 5.06 -21.63 -1.78
N GLY A 314 4.51 -21.52 -3.01
CA GLY A 314 3.47 -20.53 -3.37
C GLY A 314 3.95 -19.37 -4.26
N SER A 315 5.27 -19.29 -4.48
CA SER A 315 6.03 -18.72 -5.61
C SER A 315 5.82 -17.28 -6.11
N ALA A 316 5.00 -16.45 -5.47
CA ALA A 316 5.19 -15.00 -5.33
C ALA A 316 4.03 -14.47 -4.46
N PRO A 317 4.28 -13.54 -3.51
CA PRO A 317 3.20 -12.78 -2.90
C PRO A 317 2.31 -12.22 -4.00
N ALA A 318 0.99 -12.41 -3.89
CA ALA A 318 0.07 -11.93 -4.92
C ALA A 318 0.32 -10.43 -5.18
N ALA A 319 0.03 -9.94 -6.39
CA ALA A 319 0.16 -8.52 -6.74
C ALA A 319 -0.77 -7.58 -5.92
N GLY A 320 -1.49 -8.13 -4.95
CA GLY A 320 -2.32 -7.38 -4.01
C GLY A 320 -1.52 -6.72 -2.90
N GLY A 321 -2.27 -5.99 -2.08
CA GLY A 321 -1.80 -5.37 -0.86
C GLY A 321 -2.96 -5.19 0.09
N CYS A 322 -2.59 -4.90 1.33
CA CYS A 322 -3.40 -4.09 2.21
C CYS A 322 -3.01 -2.62 1.95
#